data_AF-A0A2C5XN93-F1
#
_entry.id   AF-A0A2C5XN93-F1
#
_cell.length_a   1.000
_cell.length_b   1.000
_cell.length_c   1.000
_cell.angle_alpha   90.00
_cell.angle_beta   90.00
_cell.angle_gamma   90.00
#
_symmetry.space_group_name_H-M   'P 1'
#
loop_
_entity.id
_entity.type
_entity.pdbx_description
1 polymer ?
#
loop_
_entity_poly.entity_id
_entity_poly.type
_entity_poly.pdbx_seq_one_letter_code
_entity_poly.pdbx_strand_id
1 'polypeptide(L)'
;MTQVDRLRSEGYTGRGLKIAVIDSGIDYTHPALGNGCFGKGCLVSFGTDLVGDDFTGGNEPKAGGNPMDCSGHGTHVAGIIAAQPNRMGFTGAAPGVRLGAYRVFGCKGQSSFDVLISAFNQAYEDGADMISASIVGVNGWKDEPWATAVSRIAEQGVPCVVSSGNDGGMGLFYVSTAANGKAVTAIAAFDNAVTPTLLYRSRFRVDEDKAVEFGYALGDETQWNVSARLWALGTNETDEYNGCGPLPAGTPDLGERIVLLRRGECTFEQKANNVADGGARRVIFYNNVAGAFAPEVGGATRRLLAVAMVQAPVGQAWMRLLRKGRRVAVDMAAPSINDSYMVRATKTPTGGALSVMTSWGPTWEMDVKPQFGAPGGNILSTYPVAKGGYVVLCAARGIPSC
;
A
#
# COMPACT_ATOMS: atom_id res chain seq x y z
N MET A 1 2.50 -2.89 19.82
CA MET A 1 3.13 -1.55 19.88
C MET A 1 2.23 -0.50 20.54
N THR A 2 0.93 -0.44 20.25
CA THR A 2 0.05 0.64 20.74
C THR A 2 -0.92 0.26 21.87
N GLN A 3 -0.93 -1.00 22.31
CA GLN A 3 -1.80 -1.52 23.39
C GLN A 3 -3.33 -1.36 23.13
N VAL A 4 -3.75 -1.14 21.88
CA VAL A 4 -5.17 -1.00 21.50
C VAL A 4 -5.98 -2.27 21.77
N ASP A 5 -5.32 -3.43 21.79
CA ASP A 5 -5.91 -4.69 22.24
C ASP A 5 -6.42 -4.65 23.69
N ARG A 6 -5.73 -3.94 24.59
CA ARG A 6 -6.17 -3.79 25.99
C ARG A 6 -7.45 -2.95 26.09
N LEU A 7 -7.50 -1.82 25.39
CA LEU A 7 -8.71 -0.99 25.33
C LEU A 7 -9.90 -1.75 24.75
N ARG A 8 -9.68 -2.55 23.70
CA ARG A 8 -10.74 -3.39 23.12
C ARG A 8 -11.19 -4.49 24.10
N SER A 9 -10.27 -5.09 24.86
CA SER A 9 -10.62 -6.09 25.90
C SER A 9 -11.46 -5.50 27.04
N GLU A 10 -11.31 -4.20 27.31
CA GLU A 10 -12.13 -3.45 28.26
C GLU A 10 -13.50 -3.03 27.68
N GLY A 11 -13.75 -3.31 26.40
CA GLY A 11 -15.00 -3.02 25.70
C GLY A 11 -15.01 -1.72 24.90
N TYR A 12 -13.90 -0.97 24.86
CA TYR A 12 -13.79 0.25 24.05
C TYR A 12 -13.51 -0.11 22.58
N THR A 13 -14.59 -0.27 21.80
CA THR A 13 -14.51 -0.59 20.37
C THR A 13 -14.89 0.56 19.45
N GLY A 14 -15.26 1.72 20.00
CA GLY A 14 -15.82 2.85 19.24
C GLY A 14 -17.31 2.70 18.87
N ARG A 15 -18.04 1.80 19.53
CA ARG A 15 -19.46 1.57 19.26
C ARG A 15 -20.27 2.85 19.43
N GLY A 16 -21.11 3.15 18.44
CA GLY A 16 -21.97 4.33 18.43
C GLY A 16 -21.36 5.52 17.70
N LEU A 17 -20.03 5.56 17.58
CA LEU A 17 -19.30 6.65 16.93
C LEU A 17 -19.25 6.49 15.40
N LYS A 18 -19.10 7.61 14.71
CA LYS A 18 -18.90 7.74 13.26
C LYS A 18 -17.52 8.31 13.00
N ILE A 19 -16.73 7.63 12.17
CA ILE A 19 -15.44 8.13 11.69
C ILE A 19 -15.54 8.34 10.18
N ALA A 20 -15.38 9.58 9.73
CA ALA A 20 -15.26 9.88 8.31
C ALA A 20 -13.82 9.66 7.84
N VAL A 21 -13.65 8.98 6.72
CA VAL A 21 -12.38 8.73 6.04
C VAL A 21 -12.42 9.51 4.72
N ILE A 22 -11.58 10.53 4.61
CA ILE A 22 -11.42 11.36 3.41
C ILE A 22 -10.18 10.84 2.68
N ASP A 23 -10.40 10.10 1.60
CA ASP A 23 -9.33 9.36 0.90
C ASP A 23 -9.78 8.95 -0.53
N SER A 24 -9.20 7.91 -1.12
CA SER A 24 -9.54 7.39 -2.46
C SER A 24 -10.85 6.59 -2.53
N GLY A 25 -11.60 6.52 -1.43
CA GLY A 25 -12.80 5.70 -1.28
C GLY A 25 -12.60 4.51 -0.34
N ILE A 26 -13.63 3.67 -0.19
CA ILE A 26 -13.54 2.41 0.56
C ILE A 26 -14.17 1.29 -0.26
N ASP A 27 -13.44 0.19 -0.49
CA ASP A 27 -14.02 -1.04 -0.99
C ASP A 27 -14.82 -1.76 0.13
N TYR A 28 -16.08 -1.36 0.27
CA TYR A 28 -17.02 -1.96 1.22
C TYR A 28 -17.44 -3.40 0.82
N THR A 29 -17.07 -3.88 -0.37
CA THR A 29 -17.25 -5.30 -0.74
C THR A 29 -16.22 -6.19 -0.07
N HIS A 30 -15.14 -5.61 0.46
CA HIS A 30 -14.13 -6.36 1.19
C HIS A 30 -14.75 -7.05 2.44
N PRO A 31 -14.51 -8.37 2.65
CA PRO A 31 -15.13 -9.13 3.74
C PRO A 31 -14.86 -8.56 5.14
N ALA A 32 -13.72 -7.86 5.32
CA ALA A 32 -13.37 -7.23 6.59
C ALA A 32 -13.94 -5.79 6.76
N LEU A 33 -14.58 -5.19 5.75
CA LEU A 33 -15.04 -3.80 5.77
C LEU A 33 -16.55 -3.60 5.54
N GLY A 34 -17.30 -4.67 5.31
CA GLY A 34 -18.74 -4.55 5.08
C GLY A 34 -19.34 -5.71 4.32
N ASN A 35 -18.49 -6.52 3.66
CA ASN A 35 -18.89 -7.70 2.92
C ASN A 35 -20.03 -7.41 1.93
N GLY A 36 -19.95 -6.26 1.25
CA GLY A 36 -20.91 -5.79 0.24
C GLY A 36 -21.99 -4.86 0.77
N CYS A 37 -22.07 -4.63 2.08
CA CYS A 37 -23.05 -3.73 2.68
C CYS A 37 -22.54 -2.28 2.66
N PHE A 38 -23.27 -1.38 2.01
CA PHE A 38 -23.06 0.06 2.08
C PHE A 38 -24.36 0.79 2.47
N GLY A 39 -24.24 1.80 3.34
CA GLY A 39 -25.35 2.63 3.79
C GLY A 39 -25.88 2.28 5.18
N LYS A 40 -27.08 2.74 5.51
CA LYS A 40 -27.63 2.67 6.87
C LYS A 40 -27.63 1.23 7.41
N GLY A 41 -26.95 1.02 8.54
CA GLY A 41 -26.85 -0.29 9.21
C GLY A 41 -25.62 -1.12 8.83
N CYS A 42 -24.85 -0.69 7.84
CA CYS A 42 -23.59 -1.32 7.45
C CYS A 42 -22.40 -0.76 8.26
N LEU A 43 -21.23 -1.38 8.13
CA LEU A 43 -19.97 -0.84 8.69
C LEU A 43 -19.58 0.46 7.97
N VAL A 44 -19.51 0.45 6.64
CA VAL A 44 -19.43 1.68 5.83
C VAL A 44 -20.84 2.18 5.62
N SER A 45 -21.25 3.19 6.39
CA SER A 45 -22.67 3.53 6.54
C SER A 45 -23.10 4.83 5.88
N PHE A 46 -22.16 5.67 5.45
CA PHE A 46 -22.41 6.99 4.86
C PHE A 46 -21.20 7.46 4.03
N GLY A 47 -21.29 8.66 3.46
CA GLY A 47 -20.28 9.24 2.57
C GLY A 47 -20.67 9.17 1.09
N THR A 48 -19.83 9.72 0.23
CA THR A 48 -20.12 9.93 -1.20
C THR A 48 -18.83 10.00 -2.02
N ASP A 49 -18.96 9.88 -3.34
CA ASP A 49 -17.89 10.20 -4.29
C ASP A 49 -18.00 11.66 -4.72
N LEU A 50 -16.98 12.47 -4.42
CA LEU A 50 -16.98 13.88 -4.78
C LEU A 50 -16.45 14.15 -6.19
N VAL A 51 -15.83 13.15 -6.83
CA VAL A 51 -14.96 13.43 -7.99
C VAL A 51 -15.14 12.51 -9.19
N GLY A 52 -15.53 11.25 -8.98
CA GLY A 52 -15.64 10.25 -10.03
C GLY A 52 -14.29 9.70 -10.52
N ASP A 53 -14.34 8.66 -11.35
CA ASP A 53 -13.16 7.85 -11.72
C ASP A 53 -12.12 8.61 -12.56
N ASP A 54 -12.56 9.50 -13.45
CA ASP A 54 -11.71 10.24 -14.40
C ASP A 54 -11.15 11.55 -13.82
N PHE A 55 -11.34 11.82 -12.53
CA PHE A 55 -10.81 13.03 -11.92
C PHE A 55 -9.31 12.96 -11.73
N THR A 56 -8.61 14.00 -12.20
CA THR A 56 -7.15 14.11 -12.18
C THR A 56 -6.63 15.21 -11.25
N GLY A 57 -7.54 16.01 -10.66
CA GLY A 57 -7.23 17.20 -9.86
C GLY A 57 -7.26 18.51 -10.66
N GLY A 58 -7.15 18.45 -11.99
CA GLY A 58 -7.17 19.63 -12.87
C GLY A 58 -8.43 19.77 -13.74
N ASN A 59 -9.26 18.73 -13.82
CA ASN A 59 -10.53 18.72 -14.55
C ASN A 59 -11.71 18.87 -13.60
N GLU A 60 -12.87 19.22 -14.13
CA GLU A 60 -14.10 19.33 -13.35
C GLU A 60 -14.46 17.98 -12.69
N PRO A 61 -14.72 17.95 -11.37
CA PRO A 61 -15.13 16.74 -10.67
C PRO A 61 -16.52 16.29 -11.11
N LYS A 62 -16.71 14.98 -11.29
CA LYS A 62 -17.99 14.36 -11.61
C LYS A 62 -18.46 13.55 -10.41
N ALA A 63 -19.00 14.24 -9.42
CA ALA A 63 -19.50 13.64 -8.19
C ALA A 63 -20.55 12.55 -8.46
N GLY A 64 -20.55 11.52 -7.61
CA GLY A 64 -21.45 10.38 -7.66
C GLY A 64 -21.75 9.84 -6.27
N GLY A 65 -22.74 8.95 -6.16
CA GLY A 65 -23.15 8.42 -4.85
C GLY A 65 -22.33 7.24 -4.32
N ASN A 66 -21.44 6.66 -5.13
CA ASN A 66 -20.74 5.41 -4.79
C ASN A 66 -19.25 5.65 -4.48
N PRO A 67 -18.83 5.71 -3.20
CA PRO A 67 -17.45 5.98 -2.80
C PRO A 67 -16.54 4.74 -2.91
N MET A 68 -16.73 3.92 -3.94
CA MET A 68 -15.96 2.70 -4.17
C MET A 68 -14.50 3.02 -4.45
N ASP A 69 -13.59 2.34 -3.77
CA ASP A 69 -12.16 2.55 -3.95
C ASP A 69 -11.62 1.76 -5.15
N CYS A 70 -11.03 2.46 -6.11
CA CYS A 70 -10.30 1.87 -7.22
C CYS A 70 -8.77 2.05 -7.11
N SER A 71 -8.30 2.92 -6.21
CA SER A 71 -6.87 3.16 -5.98
C SER A 71 -6.33 2.16 -4.95
N GLY A 72 -6.97 2.12 -3.79
CA GLY A 72 -6.74 1.14 -2.72
C GLY A 72 -6.22 1.73 -1.41
N HIS A 73 -5.80 3.00 -1.40
CA HIS A 73 -5.26 3.64 -0.20
C HIS A 73 -6.34 3.85 0.87
N GLY A 74 -7.52 4.36 0.50
CA GLY A 74 -8.62 4.56 1.44
C GLY A 74 -9.15 3.25 2.01
N THR A 75 -9.20 2.18 1.22
CA THR A 75 -9.50 0.82 1.70
C THR A 75 -8.48 0.34 2.73
N HIS A 76 -7.20 0.66 2.55
CA HIS A 76 -6.13 0.31 3.50
C HIS A 76 -6.28 1.07 4.81
N VAL A 77 -6.51 2.38 4.75
CA VAL A 77 -6.77 3.23 5.92
C VAL A 77 -8.02 2.74 6.69
N ALA A 78 -9.11 2.44 5.98
CA ALA A 78 -10.34 1.93 6.57
C ALA A 78 -10.11 0.62 7.37
N GLY A 79 -9.24 -0.26 6.87
CA GLY A 79 -8.89 -1.49 7.57
C GLY A 79 -8.11 -1.27 8.86
N ILE A 80 -7.21 -0.29 8.89
CA ILE A 80 -6.47 0.09 10.11
C ILE A 80 -7.45 0.59 11.18
N ILE A 81 -8.47 1.34 10.76
CA ILE A 81 -9.47 1.91 11.67
C ILE A 81 -10.44 0.83 12.15
N ALA A 82 -11.10 0.09 11.25
CA ALA A 82 -12.27 -0.72 11.62
C ALA A 82 -12.37 -2.09 10.95
N ALA A 83 -11.27 -2.68 10.45
CA ALA A 83 -11.31 -4.04 9.92
C ALA A 83 -11.92 -5.01 10.94
N GLN A 84 -12.90 -5.78 10.50
CA GLN A 84 -13.49 -6.86 11.28
C GLN A 84 -12.52 -8.04 11.38
N PRO A 85 -12.71 -8.96 12.36
CA PRO A 85 -11.95 -10.20 12.44
C PRO A 85 -11.90 -10.92 11.09
N ASN A 86 -10.69 -11.27 10.66
CA ASN A 86 -10.46 -11.79 9.32
C ASN A 86 -9.33 -12.83 9.31
N ARG A 87 -9.16 -13.50 8.17
CA ARG A 87 -8.19 -14.59 7.99
C ARG A 87 -6.72 -14.18 8.11
N MET A 88 -6.39 -12.89 8.00
CA MET A 88 -5.03 -12.39 8.23
C MET A 88 -4.72 -12.24 9.72
N GLY A 89 -5.72 -12.40 10.60
CA GLY A 89 -5.54 -12.40 12.04
C GLY A 89 -5.30 -11.01 12.62
N PHE A 90 -5.73 -9.94 11.94
CA PHE A 90 -5.75 -8.58 12.47
C PHE A 90 -7.18 -8.05 12.58
N THR A 91 -7.33 -6.95 13.31
CA THR A 91 -8.59 -6.23 13.50
C THR A 91 -8.24 -4.75 13.61
N GLY A 92 -9.12 -3.88 13.12
CA GLY A 92 -8.92 -2.43 13.22
C GLY A 92 -8.87 -1.96 14.66
N ALA A 93 -8.39 -0.73 14.85
CA ALA A 93 -8.27 -0.11 16.16
C ALA A 93 -9.61 0.05 16.88
N ALA A 94 -10.66 0.43 16.15
CA ALA A 94 -12.01 0.67 16.64
C ALA A 94 -13.05 -0.06 15.76
N PRO A 95 -13.16 -1.40 15.86
CA PRO A 95 -13.99 -2.20 14.95
C PRO A 95 -15.51 -1.99 15.12
N GLY A 96 -15.95 -1.27 16.16
CA GLY A 96 -17.36 -1.00 16.43
C GLY A 96 -17.88 0.34 15.89
N VAL A 97 -17.02 1.17 15.28
CA VAL A 97 -17.43 2.44 14.68
C VAL A 97 -18.28 2.21 13.43
N ARG A 98 -18.94 3.26 12.96
CA ARG A 98 -19.43 3.36 11.59
C ARG A 98 -18.45 4.21 10.77
N LEU A 99 -18.09 3.74 9.58
CA LEU A 99 -17.21 4.46 8.67
C LEU A 99 -18.03 5.29 7.68
N GLY A 100 -17.58 6.53 7.43
CA GLY A 100 -18.03 7.36 6.32
C GLY A 100 -16.96 7.38 5.24
N ALA A 101 -17.31 7.05 3.99
CA ALA A 101 -16.37 7.02 2.89
C ALA A 101 -16.51 8.28 2.02
N TYR A 102 -15.57 9.21 2.09
CA TYR A 102 -15.54 10.42 1.27
C TYR A 102 -14.42 10.30 0.25
N ARG A 103 -14.79 9.96 -0.98
CA ARG A 103 -13.84 9.78 -2.06
C ARG A 103 -13.51 11.12 -2.71
N VAL A 104 -12.23 11.50 -2.63
CA VAL A 104 -11.71 12.79 -3.14
C VAL A 104 -10.65 12.62 -4.23
N PHE A 105 -10.36 11.39 -4.64
CA PHE A 105 -9.45 11.07 -5.74
C PHE A 105 -10.16 10.24 -6.81
N GLY A 106 -9.84 10.52 -8.08
CA GLY A 106 -10.14 9.59 -9.17
C GLY A 106 -9.28 8.33 -9.06
N CYS A 107 -9.42 7.41 -10.02
CA CYS A 107 -8.61 6.19 -10.02
C CYS A 107 -7.13 6.45 -10.33
N LYS A 108 -6.83 7.63 -10.86
CA LYS A 108 -5.49 8.16 -11.14
C LYS A 108 -5.47 9.67 -10.89
N GLY A 109 -4.30 10.24 -10.67
CA GLY A 109 -4.13 11.69 -10.54
C GLY A 109 -4.12 12.15 -9.08
N GLN A 110 -4.45 13.43 -8.87
CA GLN A 110 -4.40 14.09 -7.56
C GLN A 110 -5.77 14.62 -7.17
N SER A 111 -5.85 15.22 -5.97
CA SER A 111 -7.02 15.97 -5.52
C SER A 111 -6.71 17.47 -5.48
N SER A 112 -7.75 18.28 -5.37
CA SER A 112 -7.67 19.74 -5.30
C SER A 112 -8.22 20.25 -3.96
N PHE A 113 -7.74 21.40 -3.50
CA PHE A 113 -8.10 21.91 -2.17
C PHE A 113 -9.60 22.20 -2.01
N ASP A 114 -10.29 22.62 -3.06
CA ASP A 114 -11.74 22.84 -3.06
C ASP A 114 -12.52 21.54 -2.80
N VAL A 115 -12.12 20.43 -3.43
CA VAL A 115 -12.70 19.10 -3.20
C VAL A 115 -12.42 18.64 -1.77
N LEU A 116 -11.19 18.83 -1.28
CA LEU A 116 -10.83 18.46 0.10
C LEU A 116 -11.67 19.26 1.11
N ILE A 117 -11.76 20.57 0.96
CA ILE A 117 -12.58 21.43 1.82
C ILE A 117 -14.05 20.99 1.79
N SER A 118 -14.59 20.70 0.60
CA SER A 118 -15.96 20.20 0.45
C SER A 118 -16.19 18.88 1.19
N ALA A 119 -15.25 17.93 1.08
CA ALA A 119 -15.35 16.64 1.76
C ALA A 119 -15.32 16.77 3.29
N PHE A 120 -14.47 17.65 3.83
CA PHE A 120 -14.42 17.92 5.27
C PHE A 120 -15.71 18.56 5.79
N ASN A 121 -16.26 19.55 5.07
CA ASN A 121 -17.54 20.16 5.41
C ASN A 121 -18.68 19.14 5.35
N GLN A 122 -18.76 18.34 4.29
CA GLN A 122 -19.78 17.30 4.15
C GLN A 122 -19.68 16.25 5.27
N ALA A 123 -18.46 15.82 5.64
CA ALA A 123 -18.24 14.89 6.74
C ALA A 123 -18.71 15.45 8.09
N TYR A 124 -18.47 16.75 8.33
CA TYR A 124 -18.97 17.45 9.51
C TYR A 124 -20.50 17.54 9.50
N GLU A 125 -21.11 17.93 8.39
CA GLU A 125 -22.57 18.07 8.23
C GLU A 125 -23.31 16.73 8.36
N ASP A 126 -22.71 15.63 7.88
CA ASP A 126 -23.23 14.26 8.03
C ASP A 126 -23.07 13.73 9.49
N GLY A 127 -22.49 14.55 10.36
CA GLY A 127 -22.36 14.34 11.79
C GLY A 127 -21.27 13.32 12.15
N ALA A 128 -20.12 13.36 11.49
CA ALA A 128 -18.97 12.57 11.90
C ALA A 128 -18.47 13.00 13.29
N ASP A 129 -18.19 12.01 14.15
CA ASP A 129 -17.61 12.27 15.48
C ASP A 129 -16.09 12.47 15.41
N MET A 130 -15.46 12.02 14.32
CA MET A 130 -14.03 12.20 14.02
C MET A 130 -13.82 12.14 12.50
N ILE A 131 -12.84 12.90 12.00
CA ILE A 131 -12.43 12.88 10.60
C ILE A 131 -10.96 12.44 10.51
N SER A 132 -10.69 11.45 9.67
CA SER A 132 -9.35 10.98 9.35
C SER A 132 -9.05 11.26 7.88
N ALA A 133 -7.90 11.87 7.60
CA ALA A 133 -7.43 12.11 6.24
C ALA A 133 -5.94 11.77 6.13
N SER A 134 -5.61 10.84 5.24
CA SER A 134 -4.22 10.46 4.95
C SER A 134 -3.78 11.08 3.63
N ILE A 135 -3.85 12.41 3.59
CA ILE A 135 -3.60 13.22 2.39
C ILE A 135 -2.45 14.17 2.69
N VAL A 136 -1.54 14.29 1.71
CA VAL A 136 -0.35 15.13 1.83
C VAL A 136 -0.42 16.25 0.80
N GLY A 137 -0.14 17.46 1.25
CA GLY A 137 0.07 18.63 0.39
C GLY A 137 1.18 19.48 0.98
N VAL A 138 2.10 19.95 0.14
CA VAL A 138 3.23 20.76 0.60
C VAL A 138 2.76 22.21 0.74
N ASN A 139 2.47 22.63 1.96
CA ASN A 139 2.30 24.03 2.35
C ASN A 139 2.40 24.15 3.87
N GLY A 140 3.33 24.96 4.38
CA GLY A 140 3.61 25.05 5.81
C GLY A 140 2.80 26.11 6.57
N TRP A 141 2.04 26.96 5.87
CA TRP A 141 1.21 28.02 6.49
C TRP A 141 -0.12 27.46 7.02
N LYS A 142 -0.48 27.75 8.28
CA LYS A 142 -1.72 27.20 8.88
C LYS A 142 -3.00 27.93 8.47
N ASP A 143 -2.85 29.14 7.92
CA ASP A 143 -3.96 29.99 7.48
C ASP A 143 -4.30 29.78 5.98
N GLU A 144 -3.71 28.75 5.35
CA GLU A 144 -4.13 28.34 4.00
C GLU A 144 -5.58 27.80 4.01
N PRO A 145 -6.31 27.86 2.88
CA PRO A 145 -7.75 27.59 2.86
C PRO A 145 -8.18 26.23 3.43
N TRP A 146 -7.45 25.15 3.13
CA TRP A 146 -7.78 23.82 3.60
C TRP A 146 -7.49 23.66 5.10
N ALA A 147 -6.30 24.02 5.57
CA ALA A 147 -5.94 24.04 6.98
C ALA A 147 -6.89 24.90 7.81
N THR A 148 -7.32 26.05 7.29
CA THR A 148 -8.31 26.90 7.95
C THR A 148 -9.66 26.20 8.09
N ALA A 149 -10.15 25.55 7.03
CA ALA A 149 -11.41 24.80 7.08
C ALA A 149 -11.35 23.64 8.09
N VAL A 150 -10.27 22.86 8.05
CA VAL A 150 -10.07 21.72 8.97
C VAL A 150 -9.91 22.20 10.42
N SER A 151 -9.21 23.32 10.64
CA SER A 151 -9.04 23.93 11.97
C SER A 151 -10.38 24.34 12.56
N ARG A 152 -11.26 24.97 11.77
CA ARG A 152 -12.59 25.38 12.23
C ARG A 152 -13.45 24.20 12.63
N ILE A 153 -13.40 23.10 11.90
CA ILE A 153 -14.12 21.86 12.26
C ILE A 153 -13.58 21.28 13.57
N ALA A 154 -12.25 21.23 13.71
CA ALA A 154 -11.62 20.75 14.94
C ALA A 154 -11.97 21.59 16.17
N GLU A 155 -12.03 22.92 16.01
CA GLU A 155 -12.43 23.88 17.05
C GLU A 155 -13.91 23.74 17.45
N GLN A 156 -14.78 23.23 16.58
CA GLN A 156 -16.17 22.87 16.91
C GLN A 156 -16.30 21.53 17.66
N GLY A 157 -15.17 20.88 18.00
CA GLY A 157 -15.15 19.68 18.82
C GLY A 157 -15.21 18.36 18.04
N VAL A 158 -15.02 18.39 16.71
CA VAL A 158 -14.88 17.17 15.87
C VAL A 158 -13.39 16.94 15.59
N PRO A 159 -12.70 16.00 16.27
CA PRO A 159 -11.28 15.80 16.08
C PRO A 159 -10.91 15.44 14.63
N CYS A 160 -9.98 16.20 14.07
CA CYS A 160 -9.40 15.94 12.76
C CYS A 160 -7.99 15.35 12.92
N VAL A 161 -7.79 14.14 12.41
CA VAL A 161 -6.50 13.43 12.44
C VAL A 161 -5.94 13.36 11.02
N VAL A 162 -4.80 14.02 10.79
CA VAL A 162 -4.18 14.17 9.47
C VAL A 162 -2.74 13.66 9.52
N SER A 163 -2.30 12.95 8.48
CA SER A 163 -0.91 12.49 8.38
C SER A 163 0.08 13.66 8.33
N SER A 164 1.22 13.55 9.01
CA SER A 164 2.24 14.62 8.98
C SER A 164 2.89 14.82 7.63
N GLY A 165 2.83 13.83 6.73
CA GLY A 165 3.51 13.83 5.44
C GLY A 165 4.66 12.82 5.37
N ASN A 166 5.16 12.61 4.14
CA ASN A 166 6.17 11.60 3.80
C ASN A 166 7.47 12.20 3.23
N ASP A 167 7.73 13.47 3.53
CA ASP A 167 8.85 14.24 2.99
C ASP A 167 10.02 14.31 3.99
N GLY A 168 10.18 13.29 4.84
CA GLY A 168 11.20 13.26 5.90
C GLY A 168 12.64 13.47 5.40
N GLY A 169 12.94 13.00 4.19
CA GLY A 169 14.24 13.21 3.53
C GLY A 169 14.52 14.67 3.14
N MET A 170 13.50 15.53 3.11
CA MET A 170 13.65 16.96 2.83
C MET A 170 14.10 17.76 4.07
N GLY A 171 14.01 17.15 5.26
CA GLY A 171 14.41 17.77 6.52
C GLY A 171 13.27 18.49 7.26
N LEU A 172 13.63 19.45 8.10
CA LEU A 172 12.70 20.24 8.91
C LEU A 172 11.79 21.11 8.04
N PHE A 173 10.64 21.52 8.59
CA PHE A 173 9.67 22.43 7.95
C PHE A 173 8.82 21.83 6.82
N TYR A 174 8.67 20.52 6.78
CA TYR A 174 7.96 19.76 5.73
C TYR A 174 6.67 19.08 6.22
N VAL A 175 6.12 19.51 7.36
CA VAL A 175 4.80 19.05 7.81
C VAL A 175 3.76 19.41 6.76
N SER A 176 2.94 18.43 6.42
CA SER A 176 1.86 18.56 5.45
C SER A 176 0.88 19.65 5.84
N THR A 177 0.35 20.30 4.81
CA THR A 177 -0.81 21.19 4.92
C THR A 177 -2.01 20.45 5.51
N ALA A 178 -2.92 21.20 6.13
CA ALA A 178 -3.98 20.77 7.04
C ALA A 178 -3.50 20.08 8.34
N ALA A 179 -2.47 19.23 8.30
CA ALA A 179 -1.86 18.68 9.51
C ALA A 179 -1.20 19.76 10.38
N ASN A 180 -0.72 20.83 9.75
CA ASN A 180 -0.24 22.06 10.40
C ASN A 180 -1.37 22.94 10.99
N GLY A 181 -2.64 22.64 10.74
CA GLY A 181 -3.79 23.41 11.22
C GLY A 181 -3.88 23.50 12.76
N LYS A 182 -4.59 24.53 13.23
CA LYS A 182 -4.90 24.75 14.64
C LYS A 182 -5.89 23.69 15.12
N ALA A 183 -5.70 23.17 16.34
CA ALA A 183 -6.46 22.05 16.91
C ALA A 183 -6.44 20.73 16.10
N VAL A 184 -5.78 20.69 14.92
CA VAL A 184 -5.63 19.46 14.12
C VAL A 184 -4.54 18.57 14.71
N THR A 185 -4.80 17.26 14.71
CA THR A 185 -3.85 16.26 15.20
C THR A 185 -3.00 15.73 14.05
N ALA A 186 -1.72 16.07 14.03
CA ALA A 186 -0.74 15.55 13.07
C ALA A 186 -0.05 14.30 13.61
N ILE A 187 0.00 13.25 12.78
CA ILE A 187 0.55 11.94 13.15
C ILE A 187 1.84 11.65 12.37
N ALA A 188 2.92 11.40 13.10
CA ALA A 188 4.19 10.88 12.60
C ALA A 188 4.14 9.36 12.40
N ALA A 189 4.96 8.85 11.48
CA ALA A 189 5.09 7.41 11.25
C ALA A 189 6.29 6.81 12.01
N PHE A 190 6.04 5.70 12.69
CA PHE A 190 7.06 4.82 13.26
C PHE A 190 7.09 3.50 12.49
N ASP A 191 8.28 2.93 12.33
CA ASP A 191 8.44 1.64 11.68
C ASP A 191 7.98 0.51 12.59
N ASN A 192 7.31 -0.48 12.00
CA ASN A 192 6.81 -1.62 12.74
C ASN A 192 7.95 -2.49 13.28
N ALA A 193 7.85 -2.87 14.55
CA ALA A 193 8.82 -3.77 15.19
C ALA A 193 8.82 -5.18 14.57
N VAL A 194 7.70 -5.58 13.95
CA VAL A 194 7.58 -6.84 13.22
C VAL A 194 7.03 -6.55 11.85
N THR A 195 7.87 -6.66 10.81
CA THR A 195 7.45 -6.38 9.44
C THR A 195 6.69 -7.59 8.87
N PRO A 196 5.38 -7.45 8.56
CA PRO A 196 4.66 -8.46 7.82
C PRO A 196 5.10 -8.43 6.35
N THR A 197 5.26 -9.60 5.76
CA THR A 197 5.34 -9.79 4.32
C THR A 197 4.14 -10.61 3.89
N LEU A 198 3.36 -10.07 2.96
CA LEU A 198 2.26 -10.81 2.35
C LEU A 198 2.79 -11.60 1.15
N LEU A 199 2.64 -12.92 1.19
CA LEU A 199 2.99 -13.83 0.10
C LEU A 199 1.74 -14.52 -0.45
N TYR A 200 1.76 -14.82 -1.74
CA TYR A 200 0.75 -15.58 -2.45
C TYR A 200 1.32 -16.95 -2.81
N ARG A 201 0.52 -18.01 -2.63
CA ARG A 201 0.95 -19.37 -2.96
C ARG A 201 0.95 -19.59 -4.48
N SER A 202 2.04 -20.14 -4.98
CA SER A 202 2.18 -20.66 -6.34
C SER A 202 3.00 -21.95 -6.31
N ARG A 203 3.17 -22.58 -7.47
CA ARG A 203 3.87 -23.87 -7.57
C ARG A 203 4.95 -23.83 -8.62
N PHE A 204 5.99 -24.63 -8.44
CA PHE A 204 6.96 -24.88 -9.50
C PHE A 204 7.22 -26.37 -9.61
N ARG A 205 7.64 -26.81 -10.80
CA ARG A 205 8.07 -28.17 -11.10
C ARG A 205 9.51 -28.14 -11.60
N VAL A 206 10.25 -29.20 -11.25
CA VAL A 206 11.61 -29.43 -11.77
C VAL A 206 11.53 -30.65 -12.68
N ASP A 207 11.71 -30.45 -13.97
CA ASP A 207 11.44 -31.44 -15.02
C ASP A 207 10.04 -32.07 -14.86
N GLU A 208 9.97 -33.36 -14.54
CA GLU A 208 8.73 -34.14 -14.38
C GLU A 208 8.45 -34.47 -12.89
N ASP A 209 9.18 -33.84 -11.97
CA ASP A 209 9.00 -34.01 -10.54
C ASP A 209 7.66 -33.42 -10.06
N LYS A 210 7.24 -33.85 -8.86
CA LYS A 210 6.04 -33.31 -8.20
C LYS A 210 6.16 -31.79 -7.98
N ALA A 211 5.04 -31.10 -8.12
CA ALA A 211 4.96 -29.67 -7.89
C ALA A 211 5.26 -29.31 -6.43
N VAL A 212 6.12 -28.31 -6.24
CA VAL A 212 6.52 -27.77 -4.94
C VAL A 212 5.90 -26.38 -4.76
N GLU A 213 5.28 -26.15 -3.60
CA GLU A 213 4.69 -24.85 -3.26
C GLU A 213 5.77 -23.84 -2.88
N PHE A 214 5.56 -22.59 -3.26
CA PHE A 214 6.36 -21.44 -2.81
C PHE A 214 5.48 -20.19 -2.67
N GLY A 215 5.99 -19.19 -1.96
CA GLY A 215 5.35 -17.89 -1.81
C GLY A 215 6.04 -16.78 -2.62
N TYR A 216 5.25 -15.86 -3.17
CA TYR A 216 5.75 -14.66 -3.85
C TYR A 216 5.00 -13.40 -3.40
N ALA A 217 5.70 -12.27 -3.37
CA ALA A 217 5.12 -10.94 -3.22
C ALA A 217 4.73 -10.38 -4.60
N LEU A 218 3.63 -9.64 -4.66
CA LEU A 218 3.12 -9.00 -5.89
C LEU A 218 3.90 -7.72 -6.18
N GLY A 219 4.28 -7.48 -7.44
CA GLY A 219 4.74 -6.17 -7.93
C GLY A 219 3.60 -5.38 -8.58
N ASP A 220 3.97 -4.32 -9.31
CA ASP A 220 3.03 -3.36 -9.91
C ASP A 220 2.01 -4.01 -10.88
N GLU A 221 2.46 -5.01 -11.64
CA GLU A 221 1.62 -5.75 -12.59
C GLU A 221 1.35 -7.16 -12.08
N THR A 222 0.09 -7.58 -12.12
CA THR A 222 -0.36 -8.79 -11.45
C THR A 222 -1.14 -9.74 -12.37
N GLN A 223 -0.97 -9.64 -13.70
CA GLN A 223 -1.63 -10.55 -14.66
C GLN A 223 -0.95 -11.92 -14.69
N TRP A 224 -0.90 -12.53 -13.52
CA TRP A 224 -0.54 -13.92 -13.29
C TRP A 224 -1.76 -14.81 -13.61
N ASN A 225 -1.47 -16.03 -14.06
CA ASN A 225 -2.35 -17.18 -14.37
C ASN A 225 -1.69 -17.90 -15.55
N VAL A 226 -0.43 -18.30 -15.36
CA VAL A 226 0.45 -18.77 -16.43
C VAL A 226 1.38 -19.85 -15.90
N SER A 227 1.60 -20.87 -16.71
CA SER A 227 2.69 -21.82 -16.52
C SER A 227 3.73 -21.58 -17.60
N ALA A 228 4.95 -21.24 -17.20
CA ALA A 228 6.03 -20.94 -18.13
C ALA A 228 7.39 -21.40 -17.60
N ARG A 229 8.32 -21.61 -18.53
CA ARG A 229 9.71 -21.96 -18.18
C ARG A 229 10.42 -20.76 -17.57
N LEU A 230 11.11 -21.02 -16.47
CA LEU A 230 11.98 -20.04 -15.84
C LEU A 230 13.27 -19.91 -16.64
N TRP A 231 13.73 -18.69 -16.84
CA TRP A 231 14.99 -18.39 -17.50
C TRP A 231 15.73 -17.29 -16.74
N ALA A 232 17.06 -17.37 -16.69
CA ALA A 232 17.91 -16.38 -16.02
C ALA A 232 19.06 -15.99 -16.94
N LEU A 233 19.49 -14.72 -16.90
CA LEU A 233 20.60 -14.20 -17.72
C LEU A 233 21.95 -14.85 -17.37
N GLY A 234 22.04 -15.46 -16.20
CA GLY A 234 23.18 -16.20 -15.70
C GLY A 234 22.73 -17.10 -14.55
N THR A 235 23.62 -17.96 -14.06
CA THR A 235 23.31 -18.90 -12.97
C THR A 235 24.13 -18.65 -11.71
N ASN A 236 24.88 -17.54 -11.66
CA ASN A 236 25.56 -17.08 -10.45
C ASN A 236 24.53 -16.49 -9.46
N GLU A 237 24.29 -17.20 -8.35
CA GLU A 237 23.30 -16.84 -7.33
C GLU A 237 23.69 -15.61 -6.47
N THR A 238 24.91 -15.09 -6.63
CA THR A 238 25.41 -13.91 -5.89
C THR A 238 25.75 -12.73 -6.80
N ASP A 239 25.40 -12.76 -8.09
CA ASP A 239 25.69 -11.67 -9.01
C ASP A 239 24.84 -10.42 -8.73
N GLU A 240 25.47 -9.38 -8.18
CA GLU A 240 24.83 -8.11 -7.84
C GLU A 240 24.46 -7.27 -9.08
N TYR A 241 25.12 -7.52 -10.22
CA TYR A 241 24.89 -6.82 -11.48
C TYR A 241 23.93 -7.56 -12.43
N ASN A 242 23.29 -8.64 -11.95
CA ASN A 242 22.39 -9.47 -12.73
C ASN A 242 21.27 -8.65 -13.39
N GLY A 243 21.27 -8.55 -14.72
CA GLY A 243 20.28 -7.77 -15.47
C GLY A 243 20.51 -6.26 -15.50
N CYS A 244 21.65 -5.74 -15.01
CA CYS A 244 21.96 -4.30 -15.09
C CYS A 244 22.43 -3.86 -16.47
N GLY A 245 23.12 -4.76 -17.19
CA GLY A 245 23.62 -4.53 -18.55
C GLY A 245 22.68 -5.04 -19.64
N PRO A 246 23.06 -4.83 -20.91
CA PRO A 246 22.33 -5.38 -22.06
C PRO A 246 22.27 -6.90 -22.00
N LEU A 247 21.24 -7.47 -22.63
CA LEU A 247 21.07 -8.91 -22.69
C LEU A 247 22.24 -9.57 -23.44
N PRO A 248 22.76 -10.71 -22.94
CA PRO A 248 23.84 -11.43 -23.62
C PRO A 248 23.47 -11.82 -25.05
N ALA A 249 24.46 -11.82 -25.94
CA ALA A 249 24.30 -12.36 -27.30
C ALA A 249 23.83 -13.82 -27.24
N GLY A 250 22.81 -14.18 -28.02
CA GLY A 250 22.20 -15.52 -28.00
C GLY A 250 21.12 -15.71 -26.92
N THR A 251 20.66 -14.64 -26.28
CA THR A 251 19.46 -14.68 -25.44
C THR A 251 18.27 -15.23 -26.24
N PRO A 252 17.58 -16.27 -25.75
CA PRO A 252 16.42 -16.84 -26.43
C PRO A 252 15.24 -15.88 -26.39
N ASP A 253 14.19 -16.17 -27.17
CA ASP A 253 12.93 -15.46 -27.05
C ASP A 253 12.36 -15.57 -25.62
N LEU A 254 12.07 -14.41 -25.03
CA LEU A 254 11.62 -14.23 -23.66
C LEU A 254 10.10 -14.08 -23.55
N GLY A 255 9.36 -13.94 -24.67
CA GLY A 255 7.92 -13.65 -24.65
C GLY A 255 7.07 -14.70 -23.91
N GLU A 256 7.45 -15.97 -24.03
CA GLU A 256 6.78 -17.11 -23.37
C GLU A 256 7.47 -17.58 -22.08
N ARG A 257 8.52 -16.87 -21.65
CA ARG A 257 9.32 -17.25 -20.47
C ARG A 257 9.01 -16.34 -19.29
N ILE A 258 9.33 -16.83 -18.10
CA ILE A 258 9.40 -16.00 -16.90
C ILE A 258 10.89 -15.75 -16.63
N VAL A 259 11.27 -14.47 -16.59
CA VAL A 259 12.67 -14.08 -16.37
C VAL A 259 12.94 -13.94 -14.88
N LEU A 260 13.94 -14.65 -14.36
CA LEU A 260 14.42 -14.57 -12.99
C LEU A 260 15.58 -13.57 -12.88
N LEU A 261 15.45 -12.58 -12.00
CA LEU A 261 16.46 -11.54 -11.77
C LEU A 261 16.80 -11.43 -10.28
N ARG A 262 18.08 -11.23 -9.95
CA ARG A 262 18.52 -10.96 -8.58
C ARG A 262 18.40 -9.48 -8.24
N ARG A 263 17.90 -9.15 -7.05
CA ARG A 263 18.08 -7.81 -6.46
C ARG A 263 19.56 -7.52 -6.25
N GLY A 264 20.02 -6.32 -6.58
CA GLY A 264 21.42 -5.93 -6.43
C GLY A 264 21.59 -4.44 -6.65
N GLU A 265 22.72 -4.05 -7.24
CA GLU A 265 23.16 -2.65 -7.35
C GLU A 265 22.20 -1.77 -8.18
N CYS A 266 21.76 -2.23 -9.34
CA CYS A 266 20.85 -1.45 -10.18
C CYS A 266 19.38 -1.61 -9.77
N THR A 267 18.57 -0.60 -10.14
CA THR A 267 17.15 -0.54 -9.80
C THR A 267 16.33 -1.65 -10.46
N PHE A 268 15.19 -2.00 -9.85
CA PHE A 268 14.24 -2.96 -10.44
C PHE A 268 13.73 -2.49 -11.79
N GLU A 269 13.43 -1.19 -11.92
CA GLU A 269 13.04 -0.56 -13.19
C GLU A 269 14.10 -0.76 -14.28
N GLN A 270 15.38 -0.49 -14.01
CA GLN A 270 16.44 -0.68 -14.99
C GLN A 270 16.51 -2.15 -15.45
N LYS A 271 16.52 -3.09 -14.50
CA LYS A 271 16.55 -4.54 -14.79
C LYS A 271 15.34 -4.97 -15.62
N ALA A 272 14.15 -4.51 -15.24
CA ALA A 272 12.89 -4.79 -15.91
C ALA A 272 12.86 -4.22 -17.33
N ASN A 273 13.36 -2.99 -17.53
CA ASN A 273 13.45 -2.36 -18.83
C ASN A 273 14.36 -3.16 -19.78
N ASN A 274 15.55 -3.57 -19.32
CA ASN A 274 16.50 -4.34 -20.12
C ASN A 274 15.92 -5.67 -20.63
N VAL A 275 15.20 -6.41 -19.78
CA VAL A 275 14.58 -7.68 -20.18
C VAL A 275 13.33 -7.47 -21.04
N ALA A 276 12.57 -6.39 -20.80
CA ALA A 276 11.41 -6.02 -21.61
C ALA A 276 11.82 -5.59 -23.03
N ASP A 277 12.99 -4.94 -23.18
CA ASP A 277 13.58 -4.62 -24.50
C ASP A 277 13.95 -5.89 -25.28
N GLY A 278 14.30 -6.97 -24.57
CA GLY A 278 14.45 -8.32 -25.14
C GLY A 278 13.17 -9.11 -25.32
N GLY A 279 12.00 -8.49 -25.16
CA GLY A 279 10.70 -9.13 -25.38
C GLY A 279 10.10 -9.84 -24.17
N ALA A 280 10.74 -9.77 -22.99
CA ALA A 280 10.15 -10.36 -21.79
C ALA A 280 8.82 -9.69 -21.44
N ARG A 281 7.83 -10.51 -21.05
CA ARG A 281 6.52 -10.03 -20.56
C ARG A 281 6.32 -10.28 -19.07
N ARG A 282 7.15 -11.11 -18.44
CA ARG A 282 6.96 -11.54 -17.05
C ARG A 282 8.29 -11.67 -16.33
N VAL A 283 8.38 -11.08 -15.15
CA VAL A 283 9.61 -11.02 -14.37
C VAL A 283 9.35 -11.47 -12.94
N ILE A 284 10.23 -12.33 -12.43
CA ILE A 284 10.32 -12.64 -11.01
C ILE A 284 11.68 -12.14 -10.52
N PHE A 285 11.67 -11.26 -9.53
CA PHE A 285 12.85 -10.91 -8.76
C PHE A 285 13.04 -11.90 -7.62
N TYR A 286 14.28 -12.11 -7.17
CA TYR A 286 14.52 -12.66 -5.86
C TYR A 286 15.39 -11.74 -5.03
N ASN A 287 15.05 -11.63 -3.75
CA ASN A 287 15.71 -10.70 -2.85
C ASN A 287 17.15 -11.15 -2.55
N ASN A 288 18.02 -10.20 -2.19
CA ASN A 288 19.39 -10.45 -1.74
C ASN A 288 19.52 -10.44 -0.20
N VAL A 289 18.47 -10.00 0.50
CA VAL A 289 18.33 -10.06 1.96
C VAL A 289 17.11 -10.89 2.35
N ALA A 290 16.91 -11.11 3.65
CA ALA A 290 15.74 -11.83 4.16
C ALA A 290 14.43 -11.10 3.83
N GLY A 291 13.38 -11.87 3.53
CA GLY A 291 12.07 -11.34 3.17
C GLY A 291 11.85 -11.18 1.66
N ALA A 292 10.65 -10.76 1.30
CA ALA A 292 10.28 -10.34 -0.04
C ALA A 292 9.33 -9.14 0.11
N PHE A 293 9.28 -8.30 -0.90
CA PHE A 293 8.42 -7.12 -0.94
C PHE A 293 8.02 -6.86 -2.39
N ALA A 294 7.07 -5.96 -2.61
CA ALA A 294 6.62 -5.63 -3.94
C ALA A 294 7.73 -4.89 -4.72
N PRO A 295 8.24 -5.46 -5.84
CA PRO A 295 9.16 -4.73 -6.69
C PRO A 295 8.39 -3.70 -7.54
N GLU A 296 8.83 -2.45 -7.49
CA GLU A 296 8.35 -1.36 -8.35
C GLU A 296 9.24 -1.28 -9.60
N VAL A 297 8.62 -1.34 -10.78
CA VAL A 297 9.35 -1.37 -12.06
C VAL A 297 9.11 -0.15 -12.94
N GLY A 298 8.37 0.85 -12.44
CA GLY A 298 8.30 2.20 -13.02
C GLY A 298 7.93 2.21 -14.51
N GLY A 299 8.81 2.75 -15.36
CA GLY A 299 8.58 2.83 -16.81
C GLY A 299 8.41 1.48 -17.52
N ALA A 300 8.79 0.35 -16.89
CA ALA A 300 8.61 -0.97 -17.47
C ALA A 300 7.17 -1.50 -17.34
N THR A 301 6.37 -0.93 -16.43
CA THR A 301 5.04 -1.43 -16.01
C THR A 301 4.10 -1.65 -17.21
N ARG A 302 4.09 -0.77 -18.21
CA ARG A 302 3.23 -0.93 -19.41
C ARG A 302 3.69 -2.00 -20.40
N ARG A 303 4.91 -2.52 -20.26
CA ARG A 303 5.51 -3.51 -21.18
C ARG A 303 5.54 -4.92 -20.61
N LEU A 304 5.37 -5.02 -19.29
CA LEU A 304 5.25 -6.26 -18.55
C LEU A 304 3.78 -6.52 -18.25
N LEU A 305 3.41 -7.80 -18.23
CA LEU A 305 2.09 -8.26 -17.79
C LEU A 305 2.10 -8.64 -16.31
N ALA A 306 3.27 -9.01 -15.78
CA ALA A 306 3.35 -9.50 -14.42
C ALA A 306 4.75 -9.35 -13.81
N VAL A 307 4.80 -8.88 -12.56
CA VAL A 307 6.02 -8.72 -11.76
C VAL A 307 5.80 -9.27 -10.35
N ALA A 308 6.79 -10.00 -9.85
CA ALA A 308 6.73 -10.60 -8.52
C ALA A 308 8.12 -10.64 -7.89
N MET A 309 8.18 -10.84 -6.57
CA MET A 309 9.41 -11.15 -5.86
C MET A 309 9.27 -12.42 -5.03
N VAL A 310 10.26 -13.30 -5.08
CA VAL A 310 10.42 -14.42 -4.15
C VAL A 310 11.51 -14.15 -3.12
N GLN A 311 11.46 -14.85 -2.00
CA GLN A 311 12.51 -14.77 -0.99
C GLN A 311 13.83 -15.32 -1.54
N ALA A 312 14.96 -14.82 -0.99
CA ALA A 312 16.30 -15.21 -1.41
C ALA A 312 16.50 -16.75 -1.54
N PRO A 313 16.07 -17.59 -0.58
CA PRO A 313 16.29 -19.04 -0.66
C PRO A 313 15.61 -19.71 -1.86
N VAL A 314 14.43 -19.22 -2.27
CA VAL A 314 13.67 -19.76 -3.41
C VAL A 314 14.39 -19.43 -4.71
N GLY A 315 14.75 -18.16 -4.91
CA GLY A 315 15.48 -17.73 -6.11
C GLY A 315 16.86 -18.38 -6.23
N GLN A 316 17.60 -18.47 -5.14
CA GLN A 316 18.90 -19.18 -5.10
C GLN A 316 18.75 -20.67 -5.42
N ALA A 317 17.69 -21.33 -4.92
CA ALA A 317 17.42 -22.73 -5.26
C ALA A 317 17.16 -22.90 -6.76
N TRP A 318 16.36 -22.02 -7.37
CA TRP A 318 16.13 -22.03 -8.81
C TRP A 318 17.41 -21.78 -9.62
N MET A 319 18.24 -20.80 -9.23
CA MET A 319 19.54 -20.54 -9.88
C MET A 319 20.43 -21.79 -9.86
N ARG A 320 20.50 -22.50 -8.71
CA ARG A 320 21.27 -23.75 -8.59
C ARG A 320 20.72 -24.89 -9.46
N LEU A 321 19.40 -24.99 -9.62
CA LEU A 321 18.77 -25.98 -10.50
C LEU A 321 19.07 -25.68 -11.98
N LEU A 322 18.95 -24.41 -12.38
CA LEU A 322 19.28 -23.96 -13.73
C LEU A 322 20.77 -24.18 -14.05
N ARG A 323 21.68 -23.93 -13.09
CA ARG A 323 23.12 -24.22 -13.23
C ARG A 323 23.41 -25.69 -13.50
N LYS A 324 22.59 -26.60 -12.96
CA LYS A 324 22.69 -28.05 -13.17
C LYS A 324 21.99 -28.51 -14.47
N GLY A 325 21.48 -27.60 -15.29
CA GLY A 325 20.77 -27.93 -16.53
C GLY A 325 19.36 -28.49 -16.31
N ARG A 326 18.82 -28.44 -15.08
CA ARG A 326 17.44 -28.89 -14.79
C ARG A 326 16.44 -27.87 -15.34
N ARG A 327 15.29 -28.32 -15.84
CA ARG A 327 14.24 -27.41 -16.32
C ARG A 327 13.33 -27.02 -15.15
N VAL A 328 13.19 -25.73 -14.89
CA VAL A 328 12.25 -25.22 -13.89
C VAL A 328 11.06 -24.61 -14.62
N ALA A 329 9.86 -25.12 -14.37
CA ALA A 329 8.60 -24.53 -14.82
C ALA A 329 7.87 -23.95 -13.61
N VAL A 330 7.41 -22.71 -13.72
CA VAL A 330 6.70 -22.02 -12.64
C VAL A 330 5.24 -21.85 -13.04
N ASP A 331 4.35 -22.43 -12.25
CA ASP A 331 2.91 -22.31 -12.33
C ASP A 331 2.47 -21.15 -11.42
N MET A 332 2.35 -19.95 -12.00
CA MET A 332 1.95 -18.73 -11.30
C MET A 332 0.43 -18.59 -11.34
N ALA A 333 -0.22 -18.74 -10.18
CA ALA A 333 -1.65 -18.48 -10.05
C ALA A 333 -1.97 -16.98 -10.08
N ALA A 334 -3.18 -16.62 -10.50
CA ALA A 334 -3.69 -15.26 -10.29
C ALA A 334 -3.75 -14.96 -8.77
N PRO A 335 -3.41 -13.74 -8.34
CA PRO A 335 -3.53 -13.39 -6.93
C PRO A 335 -4.99 -13.49 -6.49
N SER A 336 -5.22 -14.36 -5.53
CA SER A 336 -6.51 -14.52 -4.87
C SER A 336 -6.36 -14.16 -3.41
N ILE A 337 -7.42 -13.60 -2.84
CA ILE A 337 -7.53 -13.44 -1.40
C ILE A 337 -7.21 -14.81 -0.76
N ASN A 338 -7.88 -15.90 -1.12
CA ASN A 338 -7.73 -17.18 -0.42
C ASN A 338 -6.32 -17.79 -0.42
N ASP A 339 -5.47 -17.43 -1.39
CA ASP A 339 -4.13 -18.00 -1.53
C ASP A 339 -3.04 -17.20 -0.81
N SER A 340 -3.36 -16.02 -0.28
CA SER A 340 -2.37 -15.21 0.44
C SER A 340 -2.20 -15.60 1.90
N TYR A 341 -0.97 -15.47 2.39
CA TYR A 341 -0.57 -15.72 3.77
C TYR A 341 0.53 -14.76 4.20
N MET A 342 0.62 -14.53 5.51
CA MET A 342 1.61 -13.61 6.08
C MET A 342 2.83 -14.38 6.59
N VAL A 343 4.01 -13.87 6.24
CA VAL A 343 5.28 -14.21 6.90
C VAL A 343 5.71 -13.02 7.74
N ARG A 344 6.28 -13.25 8.92
CA ARG A 344 6.71 -12.19 9.84
C ARG A 344 8.23 -12.15 9.91
N ALA A 345 8.81 -10.99 9.67
CA ALA A 345 10.21 -10.72 9.97
C ALA A 345 10.32 -10.05 11.35
N THR A 346 11.08 -10.65 12.27
CA THR A 346 11.22 -10.19 13.66
C THR A 346 12.48 -9.38 13.94
N LYS A 347 13.36 -9.21 12.94
CA LYS A 347 14.62 -8.46 13.05
C LYS A 347 14.64 -7.31 12.05
N THR A 348 13.74 -6.35 12.22
CA THR A 348 13.73 -5.12 11.44
C THR A 348 14.70 -4.11 12.06
N PRO A 349 15.76 -3.64 11.36
CA PRO A 349 16.74 -2.72 11.93
C PRO A 349 16.16 -1.42 12.51
N THR A 350 15.05 -0.93 11.92
CA THR A 350 14.38 0.31 12.31
C THR A 350 13.13 0.07 13.17
N GLY A 351 12.88 -1.17 13.62
CA GLY A 351 11.65 -1.52 14.34
C GLY A 351 11.45 -0.66 15.60
N GLY A 352 10.34 0.08 15.66
CA GLY A 352 10.02 0.99 16.77
C GLY A 352 10.74 2.34 16.72
N ALA A 353 11.57 2.61 15.71
CA ALA A 353 12.15 3.92 15.44
C ALA A 353 11.19 4.79 14.60
N LEU A 354 11.43 6.10 14.58
CA LEU A 354 10.80 7.01 13.63
C LEU A 354 11.12 6.56 12.20
N SER A 355 10.11 6.50 11.36
CA SER A 355 10.30 6.17 9.95
C SER A 355 11.05 7.30 9.25
N VAL A 356 12.03 6.97 8.42
CA VAL A 356 12.81 7.96 7.66
C VAL A 356 11.95 8.82 6.72
N MET A 357 10.76 8.33 6.36
CA MET A 357 9.83 9.05 5.51
C MET A 357 9.01 10.11 6.26
N THR A 358 8.86 10.00 7.58
CA THR A 358 7.97 10.91 8.31
C THR A 358 8.41 12.37 8.16
N SER A 359 7.50 13.25 7.72
CA SER A 359 7.78 14.67 7.63
C SER A 359 8.08 15.29 9.00
N TRP A 360 9.02 16.24 9.02
CA TRP A 360 9.49 16.90 10.23
C TRP A 360 8.94 18.33 10.35
N GLY A 361 8.55 18.71 11.55
CA GLY A 361 8.31 20.10 11.89
C GLY A 361 9.59 20.88 12.24
N PRO A 362 9.46 22.05 12.87
CA PRO A 362 8.19 22.73 13.16
C PRO A 362 7.50 23.23 11.87
N THR A 363 6.32 23.83 11.98
CA THR A 363 5.69 24.50 10.82
C THR A 363 6.50 25.74 10.39
N TRP A 364 6.13 26.39 9.28
CA TRP A 364 6.76 27.66 8.86
C TRP A 364 6.53 28.81 9.84
N GLU A 365 5.56 28.64 10.73
CA GLU A 365 5.22 29.58 11.80
C GLU A 365 5.78 29.13 13.17
N MET A 366 6.69 28.15 13.18
CA MET A 366 7.35 27.60 14.37
C MET A 366 6.42 26.84 15.34
N ASP A 367 5.24 26.43 14.89
CA ASP A 367 4.36 25.57 15.68
C ASP A 367 4.93 24.14 15.76
N VAL A 368 4.82 23.51 16.93
CA VAL A 368 5.34 22.15 17.16
C VAL A 368 4.40 21.11 16.55
N LYS A 369 4.88 20.46 15.49
CA LYS A 369 4.22 19.36 14.77
C LYS A 369 5.30 18.34 14.32
N PRO A 370 4.96 17.06 14.11
CA PRO A 370 3.72 16.39 14.53
C PRO A 370 3.61 16.24 16.05
N GLN A 371 2.39 16.06 16.57
CA GLN A 371 2.18 15.96 18.03
C GLN A 371 2.27 14.52 18.55
N PHE A 372 1.90 13.54 17.72
CA PHE A 372 1.91 12.13 18.10
C PHE A 372 2.59 11.28 17.04
N GLY A 373 3.03 10.09 17.44
CA GLY A 373 3.54 9.07 16.54
C GLY A 373 2.72 7.79 16.63
N ALA A 374 2.52 7.13 15.50
CA ALA A 374 1.87 5.82 15.43
C ALA A 374 2.64 4.88 14.48
N PRO A 375 2.47 3.55 14.61
CA PRO A 375 2.99 2.62 13.62
C PRO A 375 2.44 2.97 12.23
N GLY A 376 3.34 3.26 11.28
CA GLY A 376 3.01 3.64 9.92
C GLY A 376 3.91 3.00 8.86
N GLY A 377 5.07 2.46 9.24
CA GLY A 377 5.94 1.69 8.33
C GLY A 377 5.52 0.22 8.27
N ASN A 378 5.31 -0.32 7.07
CA ASN A 378 4.97 -1.72 6.81
C ASN A 378 3.73 -2.22 7.57
N ILE A 379 2.59 -1.57 7.35
CA ILE A 379 1.30 -1.92 7.97
C ILE A 379 0.51 -2.84 7.03
N LEU A 380 0.21 -4.05 7.51
CA LEU A 380 -0.75 -4.94 6.86
C LEU A 380 -2.17 -4.42 7.09
N SER A 381 -2.91 -4.20 6.01
CA SER A 381 -4.33 -3.86 6.08
C SER A 381 -5.07 -4.40 4.85
N THR A 382 -6.35 -4.05 4.78
CA THR A 382 -7.24 -4.35 3.65
C THR A 382 -6.82 -3.59 2.39
N TYR A 383 -7.21 -4.11 1.24
CA TYR A 383 -6.99 -3.54 -0.08
C TYR A 383 -8.18 -3.92 -0.97
N PRO A 384 -8.44 -3.27 -2.11
CA PRO A 384 -9.56 -3.65 -2.96
C PRO A 384 -9.51 -5.14 -3.31
N VAL A 385 -10.68 -5.81 -3.26
CA VAL A 385 -10.80 -7.25 -3.50
C VAL A 385 -10.26 -7.62 -4.88
N ALA A 386 -10.54 -6.78 -5.88
CA ALA A 386 -10.06 -6.93 -7.25
C ALA A 386 -8.51 -6.87 -7.37
N LYS A 387 -7.81 -6.35 -6.35
CA LYS A 387 -6.35 -6.24 -6.29
C LYS A 387 -5.71 -7.19 -5.26
N GLY A 388 -6.42 -8.23 -4.82
CA GLY A 388 -5.91 -9.26 -3.90
C GLY A 388 -6.35 -9.12 -2.44
N GLY A 389 -7.12 -8.07 -2.10
CA GLY A 389 -7.83 -7.93 -0.82
C GLY A 389 -6.97 -7.48 0.38
N TYR A 390 -5.66 -7.74 0.38
CA TYR A 390 -4.77 -7.29 1.45
C TYR A 390 -3.44 -6.85 0.87
N VAL A 391 -2.80 -5.90 1.53
CA VAL A 391 -1.46 -5.45 1.18
C VAL A 391 -0.74 -4.90 2.42
N VAL A 392 0.58 -4.91 2.37
CA VAL A 392 1.42 -4.20 3.33
C VAL A 392 1.83 -2.89 2.67
N LEU A 393 1.45 -1.75 3.27
CA LEU A 393 1.84 -0.42 2.79
C LEU A 393 2.69 0.28 3.84
N CYS A 394 3.44 1.26 3.37
CA CYS A 394 4.06 2.24 4.23
C CYS A 394 3.30 3.56 4.18
N ALA A 395 3.38 4.33 5.27
CA ALA A 395 2.56 5.51 5.52
C ALA A 395 2.31 6.36 4.26
N ALA A 396 1.04 6.75 4.07
CA ALA A 396 0.46 7.70 3.11
C ALA A 396 0.90 7.66 1.63
N ARG A 397 1.74 6.72 1.18
CA ARG A 397 2.14 6.65 -0.24
C ARG A 397 1.21 5.80 -1.10
N GLY A 398 0.31 4.99 -0.56
CA GLY A 398 -0.38 3.98 -1.39
C GLY A 398 0.59 2.99 -2.05
N ILE A 399 1.87 3.00 -1.63
CA ILE A 399 2.98 2.27 -2.22
C ILE A 399 3.36 1.11 -1.29
N PRO A 400 3.48 -0.12 -1.82
CA PRO A 400 3.81 -1.30 -1.03
C PRO A 400 5.24 -1.41 -0.49
N SER A 401 6.18 -0.52 -0.88
CA SER A 401 7.57 -0.55 -0.41
C SER A 401 7.94 0.61 0.53
N CYS A 402 8.53 0.23 1.67
CA CYS A 402 9.48 1.01 2.48
C CYS A 402 10.88 0.50 2.08
#